data_AF-A0A1T5E4F3-F1
#
_entry.id   AF-A0A1T5E4F3-F1
#
_cell.length_a   1.000
_cell.length_b   1.000
_cell.length_c   1.000
_cell.angle_alpha   90.00
_cell.angle_beta   90.00
_cell.angle_gamma   90.00
#
_symmetry.space_group_name_H-M   'P 1'
#
loop_
_entity.id
_entity.type
_entity.pdbx_description
1 polymer ?
#
loop_
_entity_poly.entity_id
_entity_poly.type
_entity_poly.pdbx_seq_one_letter_code
_entity_poly.pdbx_strand_id
1 'polypeptide(L)'
;MKEWEYELRSDIFSAFLANNKNMASALMWDLIGKKSGGLFYRYRPLDLAELTSLRYDQLYFCRAIRFDNHGDGMIRFKSYVTCFTDRKNSLTMWNDYADTAKGICMEYSYDDISTFAQDNNLFFAPVRYTDKELEITDKVSSVMSMMSKPKVDSDEYEWRLWKIDFHSTDIGKIMAGIRPRKIYIGRNADDDELIRELREIGEEKEIEIIG
;
A
#
# COMPACT_ATOMS: atom_id res chain seq x y z
N MET A 1 11.24 5.53 -12.38
CA MET A 1 11.94 5.76 -11.10
C MET A 1 13.43 6.08 -11.35
N LYS A 2 14.18 6.69 -10.41
CA LYS A 2 15.63 6.98 -10.58
C LYS A 2 16.47 5.74 -10.23
N GLU A 3 17.66 5.59 -10.81
CA GLU A 3 18.49 4.37 -10.64
C GLU A 3 18.80 4.06 -9.17
N TRP A 4 19.26 5.04 -8.40
CA TRP A 4 19.54 4.86 -6.97
C TRP A 4 18.35 4.33 -6.16
N GLU A 5 17.12 4.62 -6.58
CA GLU A 5 15.92 4.16 -5.89
C GLU A 5 15.60 2.70 -6.27
N TYR A 6 15.86 2.28 -7.52
CA TYR A 6 15.79 0.87 -7.89
C TYR A 6 16.80 0.05 -7.09
N GLU A 7 18.04 0.53 -7.00
CA GLU A 7 19.12 -0.12 -6.24
C GLU A 7 18.73 -0.24 -4.75
N LEU A 8 18.32 0.86 -4.12
CA LEU A 8 17.97 0.85 -2.70
C LEU A 8 16.77 -0.05 -2.39
N ARG A 9 15.73 -0.05 -3.24
CA ARG A 9 14.59 -0.98 -3.10
C ARG A 9 15.03 -2.44 -3.30
N SER A 10 15.99 -2.71 -4.18
CA SER A 10 16.58 -4.05 -4.36
C SER A 10 17.44 -4.49 -3.18
N ASP A 11 18.17 -3.56 -2.55
CA ASP A 11 18.98 -3.85 -1.37
C ASP A 11 18.09 -4.16 -0.15
N ILE A 12 17.02 -3.38 0.04
CA ILE A 12 16.00 -3.66 1.07
C ILE A 12 15.42 -5.06 0.88
N PHE A 13 15.04 -5.40 -0.36
CA PHE A 13 14.51 -6.71 -0.71
C PHE A 13 15.52 -7.84 -0.42
N SER A 14 16.79 -7.64 -0.77
CA SER A 14 17.85 -8.62 -0.56
C SER A 14 18.14 -8.82 0.94
N ALA A 15 18.09 -7.75 1.74
CA ALA A 15 18.22 -7.83 3.18
C ALA A 15 17.08 -8.67 3.81
N PHE A 16 15.85 -8.54 3.30
CA PHE A 16 14.73 -9.41 3.74
C PHE A 16 14.93 -10.87 3.35
N LEU A 17 15.39 -11.16 2.12
CA LEU A 17 15.73 -12.53 1.71
C LEU A 17 16.82 -13.14 2.59
N ALA A 18 17.81 -12.34 3.00
CA ALA A 18 18.87 -12.76 3.90
C ALA A 18 18.45 -12.82 5.39
N ASN A 19 17.17 -12.55 5.69
CA ASN A 19 16.63 -12.44 7.05
C ASN A 19 17.39 -11.44 7.94
N ASN A 20 17.99 -10.40 7.32
CA ASN A 20 18.74 -9.36 8.02
C ASN A 20 17.85 -8.13 8.28
N LYS A 21 17.00 -8.26 9.31
CA LYS A 21 16.00 -7.23 9.67
C LYS A 21 16.62 -5.87 10.00
N ASN A 22 17.77 -5.84 10.67
CA ASN A 22 18.43 -4.59 11.05
C ASN A 22 18.90 -3.82 9.81
N MET A 23 19.51 -4.51 8.84
CA MET A 23 19.91 -3.90 7.58
C MET A 23 18.70 -3.45 6.77
N ALA A 24 17.66 -4.27 6.67
CA ALA A 24 16.43 -3.90 5.96
C ALA A 24 15.80 -2.64 6.55
N SER A 25 15.68 -2.55 7.87
CA SER A 25 15.16 -1.36 8.56
C SER A 25 16.03 -0.13 8.32
N ALA A 26 17.36 -0.25 8.37
CA ALA A 26 18.26 0.88 8.11
C ALA A 26 18.13 1.41 6.68
N LEU A 27 18.05 0.52 5.69
CA LEU A 27 17.86 0.88 4.28
C LEU A 27 16.47 1.48 4.02
N MET A 28 15.43 0.97 4.68
CA MET A 28 14.09 1.57 4.62
C MET A 28 14.08 2.99 5.16
N TRP A 29 14.76 3.25 6.29
CA TRP A 29 14.89 4.60 6.84
C TRP A 29 15.62 5.55 5.89
N ASP A 30 16.67 5.09 5.21
CA ASP A 30 17.37 5.88 4.18
C ASP A 30 16.44 6.21 3.00
N LEU A 31 15.65 5.23 2.53
CA LEU A 31 14.69 5.44 1.45
C LEU A 31 13.62 6.46 1.85
N ILE A 32 13.04 6.33 3.05
CA ILE A 32 12.02 7.22 3.58
C ILE A 32 12.55 8.65 3.70
N GLY A 33 13.76 8.81 4.26
CA GLY A 33 14.41 10.11 4.45
C GLY A 33 14.72 10.84 3.14
N LYS A 34 15.10 10.10 2.08
CA LYS A 34 15.39 10.66 0.74
C LYS A 34 14.14 11.06 -0.07
N LYS A 35 12.95 10.62 0.35
CA LYS A 35 11.74 10.66 -0.47
C LYS A 35 10.66 11.54 0.15
N SER A 36 9.68 10.92 0.82
CA SER A 36 8.46 11.57 1.28
C SER A 36 8.57 12.13 2.69
N GLY A 37 9.72 11.99 3.34
CA GLY A 37 9.90 12.39 4.74
C GLY A 37 8.98 11.63 5.69
N GLY A 38 8.56 10.41 5.30
CA GLY A 38 7.65 9.58 6.10
C GLY A 38 6.17 9.74 5.76
N LEU A 39 5.80 10.38 4.65
CA LEU A 39 4.40 10.42 4.20
C LEU A 39 4.11 9.33 3.16
N PHE A 40 2.93 8.72 3.28
CA PHE A 40 2.45 7.67 2.41
C PHE A 40 1.01 7.94 1.99
N TYR A 41 0.67 7.56 0.77
CA TYR A 41 -0.58 7.91 0.13
C TYR A 41 -1.33 6.67 -0.33
N ARG A 42 -2.65 6.69 -0.17
CA ARG A 42 -3.54 5.61 -0.63
C ARG A 42 -4.66 6.21 -1.47
N TYR A 43 -4.65 5.87 -2.75
CA TYR A 43 -5.65 6.31 -3.73
C TYR A 43 -6.78 5.30 -3.76
N ARG A 44 -8.02 5.78 -3.71
CA ARG A 44 -9.22 4.95 -3.69
C ARG A 44 -10.36 5.62 -4.44
N PRO A 45 -11.30 4.86 -5.03
CA PRO A 45 -12.59 5.41 -5.41
C PRO A 45 -13.28 6.08 -4.22
N LEU A 46 -14.09 7.09 -4.50
CA LEU A 46 -14.99 7.65 -3.50
C LEU A 46 -16.30 6.87 -3.58
N ASP A 47 -16.50 5.96 -2.63
CA ASP A 47 -17.70 5.13 -2.53
C ASP A 47 -18.09 4.88 -1.07
N LEU A 48 -19.29 4.32 -0.86
CA LEU A 48 -19.81 4.04 0.48
C LEU A 48 -18.93 3.07 1.28
N ALA A 49 -18.23 2.14 0.64
CA ALA A 49 -17.37 1.18 1.33
C ALA A 49 -16.11 1.88 1.88
N GLU A 50 -15.54 2.82 1.11
CA GLU A 50 -14.41 3.62 1.57
C GLU A 50 -14.85 4.62 2.65
N LEU A 51 -16.01 5.28 2.52
CA LEU A 51 -16.57 6.14 3.57
C LEU A 51 -16.81 5.37 4.87
N THR A 52 -17.37 4.16 4.78
CA THR A 52 -17.54 3.27 5.94
C THR A 52 -16.19 2.95 6.58
N SER A 53 -15.18 2.63 5.77
CA SER A 53 -13.84 2.32 6.27
C SER A 53 -13.22 3.50 7.01
N LEU A 54 -13.36 4.72 6.47
CA LEU A 54 -12.92 5.96 7.12
C LEU A 54 -13.65 6.22 8.44
N ARG A 55 -14.98 6.07 8.45
CA ARG A 55 -15.82 6.28 9.64
C ARG A 55 -15.47 5.33 10.79
N TYR A 56 -14.95 4.14 10.49
CA TYR A 56 -14.57 3.16 11.51
C TYR A 56 -13.06 3.01 11.71
N ASP A 57 -12.24 3.92 11.16
CA ASP A 57 -10.77 3.88 11.26
C ASP A 57 -10.19 2.53 10.78
N GLN A 58 -10.73 2.04 9.66
CA GLN A 58 -10.48 0.72 9.10
C GLN A 58 -9.63 0.78 7.82
N LEU A 59 -8.79 -0.23 7.65
CA LEU A 59 -8.16 -0.57 6.37
C LEU A 59 -8.63 -1.93 5.89
N TYR A 60 -9.08 -1.97 4.64
CA TYR A 60 -9.28 -3.21 3.92
C TYR A 60 -7.96 -3.73 3.33
N PHE A 61 -7.68 -5.01 3.57
CA PHE A 61 -6.61 -5.77 2.96
C PHE A 61 -7.22 -6.81 2.02
N CYS A 62 -6.79 -6.81 0.76
CA CYS A 62 -7.19 -7.84 -0.17
C CYS A 62 -6.39 -9.12 0.08
N ARG A 63 -6.96 -10.27 -0.28
CA ARG A 63 -6.19 -11.52 -0.31
C ARG A 63 -5.08 -11.41 -1.35
N ALA A 64 -3.85 -11.74 -0.95
CA ALA A 64 -2.73 -11.77 -1.86
C ALA A 64 -2.92 -12.91 -2.88
N ILE A 65 -2.93 -12.55 -4.15
CA ILE A 65 -3.14 -13.46 -5.28
C ILE A 65 -1.96 -13.32 -6.22
N ARG A 66 -1.41 -14.45 -6.66
CA ARG A 66 -0.49 -14.52 -7.79
C ARG A 66 -1.12 -15.32 -8.91
N PHE A 67 -1.03 -14.81 -10.13
CA PHE A 67 -1.34 -15.58 -11.32
C PHE A 67 -0.08 -16.35 -11.73
N ASP A 68 -0.22 -17.64 -12.04
CA ASP A 68 0.90 -18.40 -12.56
C ASP A 68 1.28 -17.90 -13.97
N ASN A 69 2.58 -18.03 -14.30
CA ASN A 69 3.11 -17.57 -15.59
C ASN A 69 2.62 -18.43 -16.77
N HIS A 70 1.84 -19.48 -16.51
CA HIS A 70 1.25 -20.37 -17.53
C HIS A 70 -0.22 -20.06 -17.82
N GLY A 71 -0.81 -19.07 -17.14
CA GLY A 71 -2.13 -18.53 -17.45
C GLY A 71 -3.32 -19.40 -17.04
N ASP A 72 -3.11 -20.48 -16.29
CA ASP A 72 -4.16 -21.47 -15.98
C ASP A 72 -4.35 -21.72 -14.46
N GLY A 73 -3.47 -21.19 -13.61
CA GLY A 73 -3.49 -21.40 -12.16
C GLY A 73 -3.37 -20.11 -11.35
N MET A 74 -4.33 -19.86 -10.47
CA MET A 74 -4.29 -18.78 -9.50
C MET A 74 -3.79 -19.29 -8.15
N ILE A 75 -2.60 -18.86 -7.73
CA ILE A 75 -2.08 -19.12 -6.38
C ILE A 75 -2.66 -18.08 -5.43
N ARG A 76 -3.66 -18.50 -4.66
CA ARG A 76 -4.21 -17.71 -3.55
C ARG A 76 -3.34 -17.92 -2.32
N PHE A 77 -2.55 -16.92 -1.95
CA PHE A 77 -1.90 -16.91 -0.66
C PHE A 77 -2.97 -16.77 0.43
N LYS A 78 -2.71 -17.34 1.59
CA LYS A 78 -3.59 -17.19 2.76
C LYS A 78 -3.31 -15.89 3.53
N SER A 79 -2.51 -15.01 2.93
CA SER A 79 -2.05 -13.74 3.48
C SER A 79 -2.77 -12.57 2.80
N TYR A 80 -2.72 -11.40 3.43
CA TYR A 80 -3.44 -10.21 3.00
C TYR A 80 -2.50 -9.04 2.80
N VAL A 81 -2.86 -8.14 1.88
CA VAL A 81 -2.06 -6.98 1.54
C VAL A 81 -2.94 -5.75 1.33
N THR A 82 -2.43 -4.59 1.75
CA THR A 82 -2.91 -3.29 1.31
C THR A 82 -1.71 -2.45 0.87
N CYS A 83 -1.94 -1.53 -0.06
CA CYS A 83 -0.88 -0.84 -0.76
C CYS A 83 -0.96 0.67 -0.55
N PHE A 84 0.21 1.29 -0.55
CA PHE A 84 0.44 2.72 -0.46
C PHE A 84 1.45 3.13 -1.53
N THR A 85 1.59 4.42 -1.76
CA THR A 85 2.66 5.00 -2.57
C THR A 85 3.36 6.11 -1.78
N ASP A 86 4.64 6.31 -2.04
CA ASP A 86 5.38 7.46 -1.51
C ASP A 86 5.29 8.71 -2.43
N ARG A 87 4.35 8.70 -3.39
CA ARG A 87 4.06 9.82 -4.30
C ARG A 87 2.69 10.43 -4.07
N LYS A 88 2.68 11.68 -3.60
CA LYS A 88 1.45 12.48 -3.43
C LYS A 88 0.76 12.87 -4.74
N ASN A 89 1.53 13.14 -5.79
CA ASN A 89 1.03 13.73 -7.04
C ASN A 89 1.36 12.80 -8.21
N SER A 90 0.78 11.59 -8.21
CA SER A 90 0.91 10.67 -9.34
C SER A 90 -0.35 10.67 -10.20
N LEU A 91 -0.21 11.04 -11.47
CA LEU A 91 -1.30 10.99 -12.44
C LEU A 91 -1.78 9.57 -12.68
N THR A 92 -0.85 8.62 -12.76
CA THR A 92 -1.14 7.18 -12.87
C THR A 92 -1.98 6.72 -11.69
N MET A 93 -1.60 7.10 -10.45
CA MET A 93 -2.36 6.68 -9.27
C MET A 93 -3.76 7.28 -9.22
N TRP A 94 -3.91 8.56 -9.59
CA TRP A 94 -5.23 9.18 -9.71
C TRP A 94 -6.10 8.53 -10.78
N ASN A 95 -5.50 8.15 -11.91
CA ASN A 95 -6.21 7.53 -13.02
C ASN A 95 -6.66 6.11 -12.68
N ASP A 96 -5.74 5.27 -12.24
CA ASP A 96 -5.93 3.82 -12.15
C ASP A 96 -6.56 3.39 -10.82
N TYR A 97 -6.31 4.14 -9.74
CA TYR A 97 -6.71 3.76 -8.38
C TYR A 97 -7.73 4.70 -7.72
N ALA A 98 -7.99 5.87 -8.31
CA ALA A 98 -8.98 6.83 -7.81
C ALA A 98 -10.00 7.22 -8.90
N ASP A 99 -10.43 6.23 -9.67
CA ASP A 99 -11.52 6.33 -10.65
C ASP A 99 -11.39 7.55 -11.57
N THR A 100 -10.29 7.63 -12.34
CA THR A 100 -10.04 8.75 -13.26
C THR A 100 -10.09 10.12 -12.55
N ALA A 101 -9.49 10.20 -11.36
CA ALA A 101 -9.48 11.37 -10.48
C ALA A 101 -10.85 11.81 -9.94
N LYS A 102 -11.84 10.92 -9.89
CA LYS A 102 -13.12 11.14 -9.18
C LYS A 102 -13.08 10.74 -7.70
N GLY A 103 -12.12 9.88 -7.35
CA GLY A 103 -11.98 9.34 -6.00
C GLY A 103 -11.25 10.26 -5.03
N ILE A 104 -10.54 9.65 -4.08
CA ILE A 104 -9.80 10.33 -3.02
C ILE A 104 -8.36 9.83 -2.89
N CYS A 105 -7.51 10.65 -2.28
CA CYS A 105 -6.17 10.29 -1.87
C CYS A 105 -6.02 10.52 -0.36
N MET A 106 -5.75 9.46 0.39
CA MET A 106 -5.57 9.50 1.84
C MET A 106 -4.08 9.55 2.19
N GLU A 107 -3.68 10.48 3.05
CA GLU A 107 -2.31 10.66 3.53
C GLU A 107 -2.13 10.06 4.93
N TYR A 108 -1.08 9.26 5.11
CA TYR A 108 -0.71 8.61 6.35
C TYR A 108 0.74 8.93 6.68
N SER A 109 1.06 9.01 7.97
CA SER A 109 2.46 9.05 8.41
C SER A 109 3.04 7.65 8.54
N TYR A 110 4.35 7.52 8.36
CA TYR A 110 5.09 6.30 8.62
C TYR A 110 4.92 5.83 10.06
N ASP A 111 4.90 6.75 11.02
CA ASP A 111 4.79 6.42 12.43
C ASP A 111 3.43 5.77 12.74
N ASP A 112 2.35 6.25 12.14
CA ASP A 112 1.01 5.65 12.26
C ASP A 112 0.98 4.25 11.64
N ILE A 113 1.53 4.11 10.42
CA ILE A 113 1.61 2.82 9.72
C ILE A 113 2.47 1.84 10.51
N SER A 114 3.61 2.28 11.05
CA SER A 114 4.55 1.45 11.80
C SER A 114 3.93 1.00 13.13
N THR A 115 3.27 1.89 13.85
CA THR A 115 2.56 1.56 15.10
C THR A 115 1.45 0.54 14.82
N PHE A 116 0.60 0.84 13.84
CA PHE A 116 -0.46 -0.07 13.41
C PHE A 116 0.09 -1.43 12.97
N ALA A 117 1.24 -1.44 12.26
CA ALA A 117 1.89 -2.66 11.83
C ALA A 117 2.40 -3.50 13.01
N GLN A 118 3.02 -2.87 14.00
CA GLN A 118 3.51 -3.55 15.20
C GLN A 118 2.36 -4.16 16.00
N ASP A 119 1.31 -3.39 16.26
CA ASP A 119 0.14 -3.83 17.04
C ASP A 119 -0.60 -5.01 16.39
N ASN A 120 -0.52 -5.12 15.07
CA ASN A 120 -1.25 -6.11 14.28
C ASN A 120 -0.36 -7.23 13.70
N ASN A 121 0.93 -7.27 14.07
CA ASN A 121 1.91 -8.20 13.51
C ASN A 121 1.89 -8.21 11.97
N LEU A 122 2.03 -7.01 11.41
CA LEU A 122 2.09 -6.74 9.98
C LEU A 122 3.52 -6.40 9.55
N PHE A 123 3.75 -6.52 8.26
CA PHE A 123 5.03 -6.21 7.64
C PHE A 123 4.87 -5.08 6.61
N PHE A 124 5.58 -3.97 6.77
CA PHE A 124 5.53 -2.82 5.85
C PHE A 124 6.85 -2.67 5.11
N ALA A 125 6.83 -2.68 3.77
CA ALA A 125 8.05 -2.58 2.96
C ALA A 125 7.79 -2.07 1.54
N PRO A 126 8.80 -1.47 0.88
CA PRO A 126 8.68 -1.05 -0.51
C PRO A 126 8.64 -2.24 -1.46
N VAL A 127 7.97 -2.06 -2.60
CA VAL A 127 8.05 -3.01 -3.72
C VAL A 127 9.36 -2.82 -4.46
N ARG A 128 10.00 -3.94 -4.83
CA ARG A 128 11.16 -3.99 -5.72
C ARG A 128 10.71 -4.00 -7.18
N TYR A 129 11.21 -3.08 -7.99
CA TYR A 129 10.91 -3.04 -9.42
C TYR A 129 12.04 -3.66 -10.23
N THR A 130 11.77 -4.78 -10.90
CA THR A 130 12.77 -5.56 -11.65
C THR A 130 12.10 -6.39 -12.73
N ASP A 131 12.76 -6.51 -13.89
CA ASP A 131 12.33 -7.41 -14.97
C ASP A 131 12.97 -8.80 -14.84
N LYS A 132 13.82 -9.00 -13.83
CA LYS A 132 14.40 -10.30 -13.47
C LYS A 132 13.42 -11.07 -12.60
N GLU A 133 13.08 -12.29 -13.01
CA GLU A 133 12.28 -13.20 -12.20
C GLU A 133 13.03 -13.62 -10.93
N LEU A 134 12.29 -13.78 -9.84
CA LEU A 134 12.81 -14.40 -8.63
C LEU A 134 12.58 -15.91 -8.72
N GLU A 135 13.64 -16.69 -8.62
CA GLU A 135 13.52 -18.14 -8.44
C GLU A 135 12.89 -18.43 -7.07
N ILE A 136 11.80 -19.20 -7.08
CA ILE A 136 11.06 -19.57 -5.86
C ILE A 136 11.56 -20.94 -5.41
N THR A 137 12.40 -20.95 -4.38
CA THR A 137 12.98 -22.19 -3.83
C THR A 137 12.38 -22.56 -2.48
N ASP A 138 11.73 -21.62 -1.80
CA ASP A 138 11.17 -21.79 -0.46
C ASP A 138 9.95 -20.86 -0.21
N LYS A 139 9.40 -20.92 1.01
CA LYS A 139 8.26 -20.07 1.41
C LYS A 139 8.62 -18.58 1.47
N VAL A 140 9.86 -18.24 1.79
CA VAL A 140 10.30 -16.85 1.94
C VAL A 140 10.41 -16.19 0.56
N SER A 141 11.14 -16.81 -0.36
CA SER A 141 11.20 -16.42 -1.78
C SER A 141 9.82 -16.40 -2.44
N SER A 142 8.91 -17.29 -2.05
CA SER A 142 7.51 -17.25 -2.51
C SER A 142 6.78 -15.97 -2.07
N VAL A 143 6.83 -15.60 -0.78
CA VAL A 143 6.25 -14.34 -0.27
C VAL A 143 6.96 -13.13 -0.89
N MET A 144 8.29 -13.17 -0.97
CA MET A 144 9.09 -12.09 -1.55
C MET A 144 8.88 -11.93 -3.05
N SER A 145 8.50 -12.96 -3.79
CA SER A 145 8.10 -12.80 -5.19
C SER A 145 6.92 -11.84 -5.35
N MET A 146 6.04 -11.77 -4.34
CA MET A 146 4.95 -10.81 -4.30
C MET A 146 5.44 -9.42 -3.92
N MET A 147 6.63 -9.25 -3.37
CA MET A 147 7.23 -7.94 -3.09
C MET A 147 7.98 -7.37 -4.30
N SER A 148 7.72 -7.88 -5.51
CA SER A 148 8.30 -7.39 -6.75
C SER A 148 7.23 -7.06 -7.80
N LYS A 149 7.55 -6.10 -8.69
CA LYS A 149 6.79 -5.76 -9.89
C LYS A 149 7.73 -5.52 -11.09
N PRO A 150 7.25 -5.66 -12.34
CA PRO A 150 7.98 -5.24 -13.53
C PRO A 150 8.40 -3.75 -13.49
N LYS A 151 9.49 -3.37 -14.16
CA LYS A 151 9.94 -1.96 -14.16
C LYS A 151 8.95 -1.00 -14.82
N VAL A 152 8.10 -1.49 -15.73
CA VAL A 152 7.07 -0.67 -16.39
C VAL A 152 6.07 -0.07 -15.39
N ASP A 153 5.80 -0.76 -14.27
CA ASP A 153 4.86 -0.31 -13.23
C ASP A 153 5.53 0.58 -12.15
N SER A 154 6.78 1.02 -12.38
CA SER A 154 7.58 1.72 -11.37
C SER A 154 7.18 3.18 -11.13
N ASP A 155 6.22 3.69 -11.88
CA ASP A 155 5.59 4.99 -11.68
C ASP A 155 4.53 4.97 -10.56
N GLU A 156 4.16 3.80 -10.05
CA GLU A 156 3.33 3.65 -8.85
C GLU A 156 4.09 3.92 -7.55
N TYR A 157 5.40 3.66 -7.50
CA TYR A 157 6.23 3.81 -6.29
C TYR A 157 5.69 3.07 -5.05
N GLU A 158 5.20 1.85 -5.27
CA GLU A 158 4.39 1.09 -4.33
C GLU A 158 5.14 0.69 -3.05
N TRP A 159 4.41 0.70 -1.95
CA TRP A 159 4.73 0.13 -0.64
C TRP A 159 3.58 -0.77 -0.21
N ARG A 160 3.90 -1.87 0.47
CA ARG A 160 2.90 -2.86 0.87
C ARG A 160 2.95 -3.12 2.36
N LEU A 161 1.77 -3.16 2.96
CA LEU A 161 1.53 -3.60 4.32
C LEU A 161 0.88 -4.99 4.28
N TRP A 162 1.57 -5.98 4.85
CA TRP A 162 1.23 -7.39 4.74
C TRP A 162 0.81 -7.98 6.07
N LYS A 163 -0.31 -8.72 6.06
CA LYS A 163 -0.65 -9.69 7.09
C LYS A 163 -0.31 -11.07 6.58
N ILE A 164 0.79 -11.65 7.09
CA ILE A 164 1.06 -13.07 6.86
C ILE A 164 0.08 -13.90 7.70
N ASP A 165 -0.63 -14.77 7.02
CA ASP A 165 -1.53 -15.74 7.60
C ASP A 165 -1.48 -17.01 6.72
N PHE A 166 -1.30 -18.17 7.34
CA PHE A 166 -1.13 -19.46 6.66
C PHE A 166 -2.35 -20.37 6.83
N HIS A 167 -3.36 -19.91 7.55
CA HIS A 167 -4.52 -20.70 7.91
C HIS A 167 -5.82 -20.09 7.40
N SER A 168 -5.88 -18.77 7.19
CA SER A 168 -7.12 -18.14 6.80
C SER A 168 -7.62 -18.56 5.42
N THR A 169 -8.94 -18.59 5.30
CA THR A 169 -9.68 -18.88 4.08
C THR A 169 -10.42 -17.66 3.55
N ASP A 170 -10.39 -16.53 4.27
CA ASP A 170 -11.12 -15.32 3.91
C ASP A 170 -10.61 -14.72 2.60
N ILE A 171 -11.49 -14.00 1.90
CA ILE A 171 -11.19 -13.31 0.64
C ILE A 171 -10.55 -11.93 0.84
N GLY A 172 -10.53 -11.44 2.08
CA GLY A 172 -9.94 -10.17 2.49
C GLY A 172 -10.04 -10.02 4.00
N LYS A 173 -9.46 -8.95 4.54
CA LYS A 173 -9.46 -8.67 5.97
C LYS A 173 -9.67 -7.18 6.21
N ILE A 174 -10.56 -6.85 7.13
CA ILE A 174 -10.74 -5.48 7.62
C ILE A 174 -10.04 -5.40 8.98
N MET A 175 -9.23 -4.37 9.16
CA MET A 175 -8.47 -4.15 10.39
C MET A 175 -8.65 -2.68 10.81
N ALA A 176 -9.06 -2.46 12.06
CA ALA A 176 -9.30 -1.14 12.61
C ALA A 176 -8.11 -0.65 13.43
N GLY A 177 -7.99 0.67 13.61
CA GLY A 177 -6.95 1.29 14.45
C GLY A 177 -5.95 2.13 13.67
N ILE A 178 -6.30 2.58 12.46
CA ILE A 178 -5.47 3.48 11.67
C ILE A 178 -6.36 4.44 10.89
N ARG A 179 -5.94 5.71 10.84
CA ARG A 179 -6.67 6.78 10.15
C ARG A 179 -5.73 7.66 9.34
N PRO A 180 -6.18 8.22 8.21
CA PRO A 180 -5.40 9.20 7.50
C PRO A 180 -5.32 10.51 8.28
N ARG A 181 -4.25 11.25 8.05
CA ARG A 181 -4.04 12.61 8.57
C ARG A 181 -4.75 13.65 7.71
N LYS A 182 -4.79 13.42 6.40
CA LYS A 182 -5.46 14.28 5.41
C LYS A 182 -6.10 13.44 4.33
N ILE A 183 -7.16 13.96 3.73
CA ILE A 183 -7.80 13.38 2.55
C ILE A 183 -7.93 14.46 1.48
N TYR A 184 -7.40 14.16 0.30
CA TYR A 184 -7.52 15.01 -0.88
C TYR A 184 -8.63 14.45 -1.78
N ILE A 185 -9.58 15.30 -2.16
CA ILE A 185 -10.64 14.97 -3.11
C ILE A 185 -10.09 15.10 -4.53
N GLY A 186 -10.45 14.15 -5.40
CA GLY A 186 -10.05 14.16 -6.79
C GLY A 186 -10.69 15.33 -7.56
N ARG A 187 -9.92 15.93 -8.47
CA ARG A 187 -10.35 17.11 -9.26
C ARG A 187 -11.59 16.88 -10.13
N ASN A 188 -11.94 15.63 -10.41
CA ASN A 188 -13.10 15.24 -11.22
C ASN A 188 -14.24 14.68 -10.36
N ALA A 189 -14.12 14.71 -9.02
CA ALA A 189 -15.16 14.21 -8.13
C ALA A 189 -16.47 14.96 -8.38
N ASP A 190 -17.54 14.21 -8.60
CA ASP A 190 -18.83 14.72 -9.10
C ASP A 190 -20.04 14.21 -8.30
N ASP A 191 -19.81 13.49 -7.21
CA ASP A 191 -20.86 13.00 -6.30
C ASP A 191 -20.95 13.88 -5.04
N ASP A 192 -21.84 14.88 -5.09
CA ASP A 192 -22.04 15.85 -4.01
C ASP A 192 -22.50 15.19 -2.69
N GLU A 193 -23.21 14.07 -2.75
CA GLU A 193 -23.69 13.36 -1.56
C GLU A 193 -22.53 12.66 -0.85
N LEU A 194 -21.70 11.92 -1.60
CA LEU A 194 -20.51 11.27 -1.05
C LEU A 194 -19.47 12.29 -0.56
N ILE A 195 -19.31 13.42 -1.26
CA ILE A 195 -18.42 14.50 -0.84
C ILE A 195 -18.92 15.14 0.47
N ARG A 196 -20.23 15.35 0.62
CA ARG A 196 -20.81 15.87 1.87
C ARG A 196 -20.56 14.90 3.02
N GLU A 197 -20.84 13.62 2.82
CA GLU A 197 -20.60 12.61 3.85
C GLU A 197 -19.11 12.49 4.22
N LEU A 198 -18.21 12.57 3.24
CA LEU A 198 -16.76 12.61 3.51
C LEU A 198 -16.38 13.80 4.41
N ARG A 199 -16.99 14.98 4.21
CA ARG A 199 -16.73 16.16 5.03
C ARG A 199 -17.26 15.98 6.45
N GLU A 200 -18.45 15.40 6.60
CA GLU A 200 -19.00 15.05 7.92
C GLU A 200 -18.07 14.08 8.67
N ILE A 201 -17.58 13.03 8.00
CA ILE A 201 -16.58 12.11 8.57
C ILE A 201 -15.30 12.87 8.94
N GLY A 202 -14.85 13.79 8.10
CA GLY A 202 -13.69 14.64 8.36
C GLY A 202 -13.83 15.44 9.66
N GLU A 203 -14.99 16.03 9.89
CA GLU A 203 -15.30 16.77 11.12
C GLU A 203 -15.37 15.83 12.34
N GLU A 204 -16.08 14.70 12.24
CA GLU A 204 -16.21 13.72 13.33
C GLU A 204 -14.87 13.12 13.77
N LYS A 205 -13.95 12.93 12.82
CA LYS A 205 -12.67 12.23 13.02
C LYS A 205 -11.47 13.16 13.15
N GLU A 206 -11.70 14.46 13.03
CA GLU A 206 -10.65 15.49 13.01
C GLU A 206 -9.63 15.24 11.88
N ILE A 207 -10.13 14.88 10.70
CA ILE A 207 -9.34 14.65 9.48
C ILE A 207 -9.47 15.86 8.56
N GLU A 208 -8.35 16.44 8.15
CA GLU A 208 -8.35 17.57 7.21
C GLU A 208 -8.76 17.12 5.80
N ILE A 209 -9.87 17.67 5.29
CA ILE A 209 -10.36 17.40 3.94
C ILE A 209 -9.98 18.54 3.00
N ILE A 210 -9.25 18.22 1.93
CA ILE A 210 -8.73 19.17 0.94
C ILE A 210 -9.44 18.91 -0.40
N GLY A 211 -10.07 19.94 -0.96
CA GLY A 211 -10.73 19.90 -2.27
C GLY A 211 -10.01 20.73 -3.31
#